data_AF-A0A3N7EZK8-F1
#
_entry.id   AF-A0A3N7EZK8-F1
#
_cell.length_a   1.000
_cell.length_b   1.000
_cell.length_c   1.000
_cell.angle_alpha   90.00
_cell.angle_beta   90.00
_cell.angle_gamma   90.00
#
_symmetry.space_group_name_H-M   'P 1'
#
loop_
_entity.id
_entity.type
_entity.pdbx_description
1 polymer ?
#
loop_
_entity_poly.entity_id
_entity_poly.type
_entity_poly.pdbx_seq_one_letter_code
_entity_poly.pdbx_strand_id
1 'polypeptide(L)'
;MLEKFAEIGPKGEEWQDTLFSFHGTPEEPHTCVHMGCEFMKCKPFHLSSAEDLALQMLLNRPGSMFVESLSKAKKFTDERYGSVPRVYIVCTEDLMMPASFQRWMIEQNGVKEVMEIPADHMPVFSTPTELCHSILELARKHA
;
A
#
# COMPACT_ATOMS: atom_id res chain seq x y z
N MET A 1 4.65 2.63 12.28
CA MET A 1 4.22 2.08 10.97
C MET A 1 5.30 2.28 9.92
N LEU A 2 5.74 3.50 9.63
CA LEU A 2 6.82 3.78 8.65
C LEU A 2 8.14 3.08 8.99
N GLU A 3 8.59 3.12 10.25
CA GLU A 3 9.78 2.39 10.69
C GLU A 3 9.65 0.88 10.46
N LYS A 4 8.45 0.34 10.76
CA LYS A 4 8.16 -1.08 10.55
C LYS A 4 8.16 -1.42 9.05
N PHE A 5 7.58 -0.56 8.21
CA PHE A 5 7.65 -0.70 6.76
C PHE A 5 9.10 -0.65 6.25
N ALA A 6 9.94 0.25 6.75
CA ALA A 6 11.36 0.28 6.39
C ALA A 6 12.13 -0.99 6.86
N GLU A 7 11.66 -1.65 7.92
CA GLU A 7 12.24 -2.89 8.43
C GLU A 7 11.90 -4.11 7.55
N ILE A 8 10.70 -4.19 7.00
CA ILE A 8 10.16 -5.40 6.33
C ILE A 8 9.86 -5.22 4.84
N GLY A 9 9.75 -3.98 4.38
CA GLY A 9 9.56 -3.65 2.98
C GLY A 9 10.86 -3.82 2.19
N PRO A 10 10.83 -3.53 0.87
CA PRO A 10 11.98 -3.71 0.01
C PRO A 10 13.20 -2.93 0.51
N LYS A 11 14.40 -3.53 0.43
CA LYS A 11 15.68 -2.93 0.83
C LYS A 11 16.67 -2.91 -0.31
N GLY A 12 17.39 -1.79 -0.43
CA GLY A 12 18.52 -1.66 -1.36
C GLY A 12 18.14 -2.10 -2.77
N GLU A 13 18.81 -3.15 -3.27
CA GLU A 13 18.61 -3.71 -4.62
C GLU A 13 17.22 -4.30 -4.85
N GLU A 14 16.43 -4.60 -3.80
CA GLU A 14 15.06 -5.09 -3.95
C GLU A 14 14.10 -4.03 -4.55
N TRP A 15 14.49 -2.75 -4.54
CA TRP A 15 13.79 -1.69 -5.26
C TRP A 15 14.04 -1.72 -6.78
N GLN A 16 14.99 -2.53 -7.24
CA GLN A 16 15.29 -2.77 -8.65
C GLN A 16 15.50 -1.47 -9.45
N ASP A 17 14.72 -1.25 -10.50
CA ASP A 17 14.77 -0.09 -11.38
C ASP A 17 13.95 1.11 -10.87
N THR A 18 13.45 1.05 -9.63
CA THR A 18 12.78 2.19 -8.98
C THR A 18 13.76 3.32 -8.74
N LEU A 19 13.37 4.53 -9.14
CA LEU A 19 14.19 5.72 -9.01
C LEU A 19 13.70 6.58 -7.84
N PHE A 20 14.65 6.99 -7.00
CA PHE A 20 14.44 7.96 -5.94
C PHE A 20 15.04 9.29 -6.36
N SER A 21 14.26 10.36 -6.28
CA SER A 21 14.73 11.73 -6.51
C SER A 21 14.50 12.59 -5.28
N PHE A 22 15.47 13.44 -4.97
CA PHE A 22 15.47 14.28 -3.78
C PHE A 22 15.33 15.74 -4.21
N HIS A 23 14.32 16.40 -3.68
CA HIS A 23 13.96 17.79 -3.99
C HIS A 23 13.84 18.61 -2.70
N GLY A 24 13.64 19.92 -2.84
CA GLY A 24 13.48 20.83 -1.70
C GLY A 24 14.80 21.41 -1.18
N THR A 25 14.77 21.96 0.02
CA THR A 25 15.95 22.51 0.70
C THR A 25 16.45 21.52 1.76
N PRO A 26 17.66 21.69 2.32
CA PRO A 26 18.12 20.87 3.44
C PRO A 26 17.18 20.88 4.66
N GLU A 27 16.45 21.97 4.89
CA GLU A 27 15.49 22.15 5.99
C GLU A 27 14.13 21.52 5.70
N GLU A 28 13.75 21.49 4.42
CA GLU A 28 12.50 20.93 3.89
C GLU A 28 12.78 19.97 2.73
N PRO A 29 13.39 18.79 3.00
CA PRO A 29 13.64 17.80 1.98
C PRO A 29 12.35 17.09 1.57
N HIS A 30 12.27 16.76 0.28
CA HIS A 30 11.17 16.03 -0.32
C HIS A 30 11.70 14.86 -1.14
N THR A 31 11.43 13.64 -0.68
CA THR A 31 11.76 12.42 -1.42
C THR A 31 10.61 12.04 -2.35
N CYS A 32 10.89 11.94 -3.65
CA CYS A 32 10.00 11.40 -4.66
C CYS A 32 10.46 9.99 -5.07
N VAL A 33 9.50 9.14 -5.40
CA VAL A 33 9.71 7.77 -5.88
C VAL A 33 9.00 7.61 -7.21
N HIS A 34 9.71 7.09 -8.21
CA HIS A 34 9.16 6.67 -9.47
C HIS A 34 9.39 5.16 -9.59
N MET A 35 8.33 4.38 -9.42
CA MET A 35 8.40 2.92 -9.44
C MET A 35 8.80 2.43 -10.82
N GLY A 36 9.82 1.58 -10.89
CA GLY A 36 10.33 1.02 -12.14
C GLY A 36 9.49 -0.16 -12.64
N CYS A 37 9.63 -0.52 -13.90
CA CYS A 37 8.87 -1.61 -14.52
C CYS A 37 9.21 -2.97 -13.90
N GLU A 38 10.50 -3.24 -13.67
CA GLU A 38 10.93 -4.52 -13.08
C GLU A 38 10.42 -4.65 -11.64
N PHE A 39 10.52 -3.57 -10.86
CA PHE A 39 9.92 -3.54 -9.53
C PHE A 39 8.42 -3.79 -9.57
N MET A 40 7.68 -3.06 -10.42
CA MET A 40 6.23 -3.15 -10.54
C MET A 40 5.77 -4.56 -10.92
N LYS A 41 6.45 -5.18 -11.89
CA LYS A 41 6.20 -6.55 -12.33
C LYS A 41 6.47 -7.59 -11.24
N CYS A 42 7.59 -7.47 -10.55
CA CYS A 42 8.04 -8.49 -9.59
C CYS A 42 7.33 -8.40 -8.23
N LYS A 43 6.78 -7.24 -7.88
CA LYS A 43 6.22 -6.97 -6.56
C LYS A 43 4.71 -6.68 -6.63
N PRO A 44 4.23 -5.47 -6.98
CA PRO A 44 2.81 -5.18 -6.88
C PRO A 44 1.91 -5.90 -7.92
N PHE A 45 2.43 -6.28 -9.08
CA PHE A 45 1.64 -6.85 -10.20
C PHE A 45 1.99 -8.31 -10.52
N HIS A 46 2.60 -9.06 -9.59
CA HIS A 46 3.14 -10.39 -9.92
C HIS A 46 2.07 -11.45 -10.24
N LEU A 47 0.81 -11.24 -9.83
CA LEU A 47 -0.34 -12.08 -10.20
C LEU A 47 -1.26 -11.41 -11.24
N SER A 48 -1.00 -10.15 -11.57
CA SER A 48 -1.78 -9.38 -12.53
C SER A 48 -1.41 -9.71 -13.97
N SER A 49 -2.30 -9.40 -14.92
CA SER A 49 -2.04 -9.64 -16.34
C SER A 49 -0.92 -8.74 -16.89
N ALA A 50 -0.33 -9.13 -18.02
CA ALA A 50 0.66 -8.30 -18.70
C ALA A 50 0.04 -7.00 -19.25
N GLU A 51 -1.23 -7.06 -19.64
CA GLU A 51 -2.03 -5.93 -20.11
C GLU A 51 -2.26 -4.90 -19.00
N ASP A 52 -2.60 -5.34 -17.79
CA ASP A 52 -2.79 -4.45 -16.64
C ASP A 52 -1.46 -3.81 -16.20
N LEU A 53 -0.36 -4.57 -16.20
CA LEU A 53 0.97 -4.02 -15.96
C LEU A 53 1.33 -2.98 -17.04
N ALA A 54 1.09 -3.28 -18.32
CA ALA A 54 1.37 -2.35 -19.41
C ALA A 54 0.55 -1.05 -19.27
N LEU A 55 -0.73 -1.16 -18.95
CA LEU A 55 -1.59 -0.02 -18.67
C LEU A 55 -1.06 0.79 -17.49
N GLN A 56 -0.71 0.13 -16.38
CA GLN A 56 -0.15 0.79 -15.22
C GLN A 56 1.14 1.54 -15.57
N MET A 57 2.02 0.96 -16.38
CA MET A 57 3.27 1.60 -16.79
C MET A 57 3.07 2.82 -17.68
N LEU A 58 2.04 2.84 -18.53
CA LEU A 58 1.66 4.02 -19.31
C LEU A 58 1.14 5.17 -18.45
N LEU A 59 0.54 4.85 -17.31
CA LEU A 59 -0.07 5.82 -16.39
C LEU A 59 0.83 6.17 -15.19
N ASN A 60 1.94 5.45 -15.01
CA ASN A 60 2.82 5.59 -13.87
C ASN A 60 3.47 6.98 -13.84
N ARG A 61 3.53 7.57 -12.65
CA ARG A 61 4.09 8.91 -12.42
C ARG A 61 4.84 8.94 -11.09
N PRO A 62 5.87 9.79 -10.96
CA PRO A 62 6.52 9.99 -9.68
C PRO A 62 5.53 10.44 -8.59
N GLY A 63 5.63 9.83 -7.41
CA GLY A 63 4.88 10.17 -6.20
C GLY A 63 5.79 10.41 -5.00
N SER A 64 5.22 10.68 -3.84
CA SER A 64 5.96 10.78 -2.57
C SER A 64 5.17 10.12 -1.45
N MET A 65 5.88 9.51 -0.50
CA MET A 65 5.29 9.02 0.75
C MET A 65 5.14 10.14 1.80
N PHE A 66 5.64 11.35 1.51
CA PHE A 66 5.59 12.52 2.41
C PHE A 66 6.11 12.25 3.82
N VAL A 67 7.12 11.37 3.96
CA VAL A 67 7.65 10.93 5.27
C VAL A 67 8.10 12.12 6.10
N GLU A 68 8.80 13.06 5.48
CA GLU A 68 9.37 14.24 6.11
C GLU A 68 8.27 15.16 6.65
N SER A 69 7.24 15.45 5.86
CA SER A 69 6.11 16.28 6.27
C SER A 69 5.23 15.59 7.31
N LEU A 70 4.91 14.30 7.12
CA LEU A 70 4.06 13.53 8.03
C LEU A 70 4.73 13.27 9.39
N SER A 71 6.07 13.19 9.45
CA SER A 71 6.80 13.05 10.72
C SER A 71 6.61 14.24 11.67
N LYS A 72 6.37 15.44 11.12
CA LYS A 72 6.15 16.70 11.85
C LYS A 72 4.66 17.02 12.02
N ALA A 73 3.78 16.32 11.30
CA ALA A 73 2.35 16.57 11.31
C ALA A 73 1.72 16.16 12.65
N LYS A 74 0.58 16.80 12.99
CA LYS A 74 -0.21 16.40 14.15
C LYS A 74 -0.78 14.99 13.92
N LYS A 75 -0.71 14.15 14.95
CA LYS A 75 -1.33 12.83 14.92
C LYS A 75 -2.85 12.93 14.76
N PHE A 76 -3.43 11.90 14.15
CA PHE A 76 -4.88 11.72 14.14
C PHE A 76 -5.42 11.54 15.58
N THR A 77 -6.67 11.91 15.81
CA THR A 77 -7.30 11.86 17.14
C THR A 77 -8.44 10.85 17.18
N ASP A 78 -8.70 10.29 18.36
CA ASP A 78 -9.73 9.26 18.54
C ASP A 78 -11.14 9.81 18.36
N GLU A 79 -11.38 11.08 18.73
CA GLU A 79 -12.70 11.70 18.61
C GLU A 79 -13.15 11.85 17.15
N ARG A 80 -12.20 12.02 16.22
CA ARG A 80 -12.49 12.24 14.79
C ARG A 80 -12.07 11.05 13.93
N TYR A 81 -10.78 10.76 13.85
CA TYR A 81 -10.31 9.64 13.03
C TYR A 81 -10.70 8.29 13.65
N GLY A 82 -10.59 8.18 14.98
CA GLY A 82 -10.92 6.96 15.69
C GLY A 82 -12.41 6.59 15.66
N SER A 83 -13.30 7.58 15.50
CA SER A 83 -14.75 7.38 15.53
C SER A 83 -15.32 6.77 14.24
N VAL A 84 -14.58 6.77 13.14
CA VAL A 84 -14.99 6.11 11.89
C VAL A 84 -14.67 4.61 11.98
N PRO A 85 -15.65 3.70 11.78
CA PRO A 85 -15.39 2.27 11.70
C PRO A 85 -14.40 1.93 10.59
N ARG A 86 -13.39 1.11 10.91
CA ARG A 86 -12.37 0.67 9.96
C ARG A 86 -12.50 -0.82 9.71
N VAL A 87 -12.46 -1.19 8.43
CA VAL A 87 -12.35 -2.57 7.96
C VAL A 87 -11.06 -2.71 7.16
N TYR A 88 -10.55 -3.93 7.03
CA TYR A 88 -9.31 -4.17 6.29
C TYR A 88 -9.46 -5.42 5.42
N ILE A 89 -9.00 -5.36 4.18
CA ILE A 89 -8.94 -6.52 3.28
C ILE A 89 -7.46 -6.87 3.09
N VAL A 90 -7.03 -8.02 3.61
CA VAL A 90 -5.66 -8.51 3.48
C VAL A 90 -5.49 -9.17 2.12
N CYS A 91 -4.50 -8.72 1.36
CA CYS A 91 -4.06 -9.39 0.13
C CYS A 91 -2.97 -10.40 0.50
N THR A 92 -3.30 -11.69 0.50
CA THR A 92 -2.42 -12.72 1.10
C THR A 92 -1.15 -12.98 0.30
N GLU A 93 -1.17 -12.69 -1.01
CA GLU A 93 -0.05 -12.89 -1.93
C GLU A 93 0.70 -11.57 -2.20
N ASP A 94 0.47 -10.51 -1.43
CA ASP A 94 1.15 -9.23 -1.61
C ASP A 94 2.65 -9.33 -1.27
N LEU A 95 3.51 -9.09 -2.27
CA LEU A 95 4.97 -9.12 -2.11
C LEU A 95 5.59 -7.74 -1.82
N MET A 96 4.81 -6.66 -1.93
CA MET A 96 5.25 -5.31 -1.57
C MET A 96 4.94 -5.00 -0.09
N MET A 97 3.77 -5.44 0.38
CA MET A 97 3.34 -5.39 1.76
C MET A 97 2.94 -6.80 2.23
N PRO A 98 3.90 -7.63 2.68
CA PRO A 98 3.62 -9.00 3.07
C PRO A 98 2.44 -9.13 4.05
N ALA A 99 1.66 -10.20 3.95
CA ALA A 99 0.48 -10.41 4.80
C ALA A 99 0.81 -10.32 6.30
N SER A 100 2.02 -10.72 6.72
CA SER A 100 2.51 -10.54 8.09
C SER A 100 2.59 -9.07 8.50
N PHE A 101 3.00 -8.18 7.61
CA PHE A 101 2.98 -6.74 7.86
C PHE A 101 1.56 -6.20 7.94
N GLN A 102 0.69 -6.62 7.01
CA GLN A 102 -0.70 -6.18 7.01
C GLN A 102 -1.41 -6.57 8.32
N ARG A 103 -1.21 -7.80 8.80
CA ARG A 103 -1.73 -8.27 10.10
C ARG A 103 -1.13 -7.51 11.28
N TRP A 104 0.17 -7.20 11.24
CA TRP A 104 0.76 -6.31 12.25
C TRP A 104 0.09 -4.94 12.26
N MET A 105 -0.16 -4.32 11.09
CA MET A 105 -0.86 -3.04 11.04
C MET A 105 -2.28 -3.10 11.62
N ILE A 106 -3.00 -4.20 11.36
CA ILE A 106 -4.34 -4.46 11.90
C ILE A 106 -4.30 -4.48 13.44
N GLU A 107 -3.36 -5.23 14.02
CA GLU A 107 -3.17 -5.32 15.47
C GLU A 107 -2.86 -3.95 16.10
N GLN A 108 -2.09 -3.11 15.41
CA GLN A 108 -1.71 -1.79 15.94
C GLN A 108 -2.80 -0.71 15.81
N ASN A 109 -3.78 -0.85 14.90
CA ASN A 109 -4.70 0.24 14.56
C ASN A 109 -6.18 -0.04 14.85
N GLY A 110 -6.50 -1.20 15.44
CA GLY A 110 -7.86 -1.56 15.83
C GLY A 110 -8.83 -1.53 14.65
N VAL A 111 -8.93 -2.66 13.95
CA VAL A 111 -9.85 -2.85 12.82
C VAL A 111 -11.05 -3.66 13.30
N LYS A 112 -12.25 -3.25 12.91
CA LYS A 112 -13.51 -3.89 13.33
C LYS A 112 -13.71 -5.25 12.68
N GLU A 113 -13.40 -5.36 11.40
CA GLU A 113 -13.57 -6.59 10.63
C GLU A 113 -12.47 -6.71 9.57
N VAL A 114 -12.01 -7.94 9.37
CA VAL A 114 -10.94 -8.27 8.43
C VAL A 114 -11.45 -9.35 7.48
N MET A 115 -11.23 -9.15 6.19
CA MET A 115 -11.36 -10.20 5.17
C MET A 115 -9.99 -10.46 4.56
N GLU A 116 -9.77 -11.64 4.01
CA GLU A 116 -8.53 -11.98 3.30
C GLU A 116 -8.89 -12.50 1.90
N ILE A 117 -8.12 -12.09 0.89
CA ILE A 117 -8.27 -12.52 -0.50
C ILE A 117 -6.90 -12.90 -1.08
N PRO A 118 -6.83 -13.91 -1.98
CA PRO A 118 -5.58 -14.38 -2.58
C PRO A 118 -5.10 -13.46 -3.72
N ALA A 119 -4.84 -12.20 -3.39
CA ALA A 119 -4.46 -11.14 -4.32
C ALA A 119 -3.00 -10.71 -4.16
N ASP A 120 -2.41 -10.19 -5.25
CA ASP A 120 -1.19 -9.38 -5.17
C ASP A 120 -1.49 -8.00 -4.55
N HIS A 121 -0.56 -7.05 -4.65
CA HIS A 121 -0.78 -5.70 -4.10
C HIS A 121 -1.93 -4.95 -4.79
N MET A 122 -2.34 -5.40 -5.97
CA MET A 122 -3.34 -4.75 -6.81
C MET A 122 -4.57 -5.66 -6.98
N PRO A 123 -5.38 -5.86 -5.92
CA PRO A 123 -6.53 -6.76 -5.95
C PRO A 123 -7.61 -6.36 -6.97
N VAL A 124 -7.61 -5.10 -7.41
CA VAL A 124 -8.47 -4.61 -8.49
C VAL A 124 -8.12 -5.20 -9.86
N PHE A 125 -6.90 -5.73 -10.03
CA PHE A 125 -6.43 -6.38 -11.25
C PHE A 125 -6.29 -7.89 -11.06
N SER A 126 -5.66 -8.34 -9.97
CA SER A 126 -5.39 -9.77 -9.76
C SER A 126 -6.63 -10.59 -9.37
N THR A 127 -7.52 -10.05 -8.51
CA THR A 127 -8.73 -10.75 -8.04
C THR A 127 -9.95 -9.81 -7.91
N PRO A 128 -10.41 -9.16 -8.99
CA PRO A 128 -11.43 -8.12 -8.93
C PRO A 128 -12.79 -8.63 -8.43
N THR A 129 -13.14 -9.89 -8.73
CA THR A 129 -14.43 -10.49 -8.33
C THR A 129 -14.48 -10.73 -6.82
N GLU A 130 -13.43 -11.33 -6.27
CA GLU A 130 -13.28 -11.57 -4.84
C GLU A 130 -13.26 -10.26 -4.06
N LEU A 131 -12.51 -9.26 -4.54
CA LEU A 131 -12.50 -7.92 -3.95
C LEU A 131 -13.90 -7.31 -3.93
N CYS A 132 -14.63 -7.37 -5.06
CA CYS A 132 -15.99 -6.86 -5.17
C CYS A 132 -16.93 -7.54 -4.16
N HIS A 133 -16.88 -8.88 -4.07
CA HIS A 133 -17.67 -9.63 -3.09
C HIS A 133 -17.34 -9.23 -1.65
N SER A 134 -16.06 -9.09 -1.29
CA SER A 134 -15.65 -8.64 0.04
C SER A 134 -16.16 -7.24 0.35
N ILE A 135 -16.04 -6.29 -0.59
CA ILE A 135 -16.54 -4.92 -0.40
C ILE A 135 -18.06 -4.92 -0.20
N LEU A 136 -18.81 -5.66 -1.02
CA LEU A 136 -20.27 -5.74 -0.90
C LEU A 136 -20.71 -6.40 0.41
N GLU A 137 -19.98 -7.42 0.87
CA GLU A 137 -20.25 -8.07 2.15
C GLU A 137 -20.01 -7.11 3.33
N LEU A 138 -18.86 -6.43 3.36
CA LEU A 138 -18.52 -5.45 4.39
C LEU A 138 -19.51 -4.29 4.39
N ALA A 139 -19.88 -3.79 3.21
CA ALA A 139 -20.89 -2.75 3.05
C ALA A 139 -22.23 -3.20 3.63
N ARG A 140 -22.69 -4.43 3.33
CA ARG A 140 -23.96 -4.96 3.88
C ARG A 140 -23.91 -5.14 5.40
N LYS A 141 -22.77 -5.53 5.96
CA LYS A 141 -22.60 -5.75 7.41
C LYS A 141 -22.49 -4.44 8.22
N HIS A 142 -22.14 -3.34 7.56
CA HIS A 142 -21.91 -2.05 8.22
C HIS A 142 -22.71 -0.89 7.61
N ALA A 143 -23.74 -1.20 6.81
CA ALA A 143 -24.72 -0.25 6.28
C ALA A 143 -25.60 0.37 7.39
#